data_AF-A0A9W6VRM2-F1
#
_entry.id   AF-A0A9W6VRM2-F1
#
_cell.length_a   1.000
_cell.length_b   1.000
_cell.length_c   1.000
_cell.angle_alpha   90.00
_cell.angle_beta   90.00
_cell.angle_gamma   90.00
#
_symmetry.space_group_name_H-M   'P 1'
#
loop_
_entity.id
_entity.type
_entity.pdbx_description
1 polymer ?
#
loop_
_entity_poly.entity_id
_entity_poly.type
_entity_poly.pdbx_seq_one_letter_code
_entity_poly.pdbx_strand_id
1 'polypeptide(L)'
;MSSEYELIDTSSDLDSRWADSTSGEGEPDPADAYVFEFHSIDEELGPDQRWTTWPDVERGCRGPEPRPSWVVTEQAAIDTELGILKTGKEADVFLLERAVEAIGDSPAKSSLLAAKRYRTEEHRSFHRSTAYAEGRRTRNSRDSRAMAKKTAHGRSVAAGQWAYAEWDALNRLWKAGVPVPYPVQVDGTELLMEFIDDGEGGAAPRLAQVRPTKELLGRYFEQLRDGMRELARAGLAHGDLSPYNVLAQGERIVMIDLPQVVDIVGNPKGMDFLMRDCHNMAGWFTNRGLEVDEQELFADLLAMVF
;
A
#
# COMPACT_ATOMS: atom_id res chain seq x y z
N MET A 1 68.21 51.91 -10.40
CA MET A 1 67.80 53.32 -10.18
C MET A 1 66.31 53.30 -9.90
N SER A 2 65.94 53.81 -8.73
CA SER A 2 64.59 53.87 -8.16
C SER A 2 63.65 54.83 -8.90
N SER A 3 62.33 54.57 -8.75
CA SER A 3 61.17 55.50 -8.64
C SER A 3 60.91 56.46 -9.84
N GLU A 4 59.69 56.89 -10.22
CA GLU A 4 58.31 56.76 -9.73
C GLU A 4 57.34 57.23 -10.85
N TYR A 5 56.14 56.63 -10.88
CA TYR A 5 54.78 57.15 -11.18
C TYR A 5 54.50 58.21 -12.28
N GLU A 6 53.49 57.90 -13.12
CA GLU A 6 52.28 58.75 -13.21
C GLU A 6 51.03 57.94 -13.65
N LEU A 7 49.86 58.45 -13.31
CA LEU A 7 48.56 57.79 -13.11
C LEU A 7 47.50 58.30 -14.13
N ILE A 8 46.44 57.50 -14.36
CA ILE A 8 45.08 57.85 -14.87
C ILE A 8 45.02 58.08 -16.42
N ASP A 9 44.04 57.63 -17.21
CA ASP A 9 42.59 57.48 -16.98
C ASP A 9 41.95 56.32 -17.77
N THR A 10 40.99 55.66 -17.14
CA THR A 10 40.14 54.60 -17.68
C THR A 10 38.76 55.16 -17.97
N SER A 11 38.49 55.59 -19.21
CA SER A 11 37.12 56.01 -19.61
C SER A 11 36.88 56.06 -21.13
N SER A 12 37.15 54.98 -21.88
CA SER A 12 36.70 54.96 -23.30
C SER A 12 36.23 53.63 -23.87
N ASP A 13 36.36 52.49 -23.17
CA ASP A 13 36.19 51.18 -23.83
C ASP A 13 34.95 50.39 -23.36
N LEU A 14 33.88 51.07 -22.96
CA LEU A 14 32.63 50.41 -22.51
C LEU A 14 31.42 50.62 -23.43
N ASP A 15 31.48 51.51 -24.43
CA ASP A 15 30.31 51.88 -25.25
C ASP A 15 30.14 51.09 -26.56
N SER A 16 31.01 50.13 -26.88
CA SER A 16 30.98 49.45 -28.18
C SER A 16 30.58 47.96 -28.16
N ARG A 17 30.10 47.43 -27.02
CA ARG A 17 29.66 46.02 -26.91
C ARG A 17 28.16 45.80 -26.80
N TRP A 18 27.35 46.86 -26.86
CA TRP A 18 25.88 46.78 -26.72
C TRP A 18 25.12 47.13 -28.00
N ALA A 19 25.75 46.98 -29.17
CA ALA A 19 25.16 47.32 -30.45
C ALA A 19 25.27 46.19 -31.47
N ASP A 20 25.04 44.93 -31.07
CA ASP A 20 24.77 43.85 -32.03
C ASP A 20 24.11 42.61 -31.38
N SER A 21 22.86 42.72 -30.96
CA SER A 21 21.99 41.53 -30.75
C SER A 21 20.50 41.89 -30.71
N THR A 22 20.02 42.72 -31.65
CA THR A 22 18.59 42.83 -31.93
C THR A 22 18.23 41.83 -33.03
N SER A 23 18.19 40.55 -32.66
CA SER A 23 17.61 39.49 -33.46
C SER A 23 16.68 38.65 -32.60
N GLY A 24 15.42 39.08 -32.53
CA GLY A 24 14.24 38.22 -32.54
C GLY A 24 14.18 37.03 -31.57
N GLU A 25 14.30 37.26 -30.27
CA GLU A 25 13.55 36.50 -29.28
C GLU A 25 12.95 37.52 -28.32
N GLY A 26 11.62 37.69 -28.38
CA GLY A 26 10.92 38.59 -27.47
C GLY A 26 11.15 38.12 -26.04
N GLU A 27 11.51 39.05 -25.15
CA GLU A 27 11.52 38.82 -23.71
C GLU A 27 10.15 38.21 -23.33
N PRO A 28 10.09 37.03 -22.69
CA PRO A 28 8.82 36.36 -22.43
C PRO A 28 7.92 37.29 -21.63
N ASP A 29 6.69 37.49 -22.10
CA ASP A 29 5.76 38.40 -21.44
C ASP A 29 5.59 37.91 -19.99
N PRO A 30 5.81 38.74 -18.96
CA PRO A 30 5.53 38.34 -17.58
C PRO A 30 4.08 37.87 -17.38
N ALA A 31 3.15 38.19 -18.30
CA ALA A 31 1.82 37.60 -18.35
C ALA A 31 1.83 36.11 -18.73
N ASP A 32 2.72 35.65 -19.62
CA ASP A 32 2.87 34.24 -20.02
C ASP A 32 3.30 33.35 -18.85
N ALA A 33 4.01 33.91 -17.86
CA ALA A 33 4.35 33.21 -16.62
C ALA A 33 3.14 32.87 -15.72
N TYR A 34 1.97 33.47 -16.01
CA TYR A 34 0.71 33.24 -15.29
C TYR A 34 -0.42 32.73 -16.21
N VAL A 35 -0.10 32.30 -17.44
CA VAL A 35 -1.06 31.62 -18.31
C VAL A 35 -1.18 30.17 -17.83
N PHE A 36 -2.30 29.87 -17.18
CA PHE A 36 -2.64 28.50 -16.84
C PHE A 36 -3.31 27.84 -18.05
N GLU A 37 -2.68 26.80 -18.59
CA GLU A 37 -3.33 25.94 -19.58
C GLU A 37 -4.40 25.10 -18.87
N PHE A 38 -5.67 25.45 -19.10
CA PHE A 38 -6.80 24.71 -18.53
C PHE A 38 -7.21 23.61 -19.51
N HIS A 39 -6.98 22.36 -19.12
CA HIS A 39 -7.48 21.20 -19.84
C HIS A 39 -8.81 20.77 -19.23
N SER A 40 -9.90 20.91 -19.97
CA SER A 40 -11.20 20.35 -19.59
C SER A 40 -11.15 18.84 -19.73
N ILE A 41 -11.51 18.13 -18.67
CA ILE A 41 -11.68 16.67 -18.69
C ILE A 41 -13.16 16.38 -18.95
N ASP A 42 -13.44 15.31 -19.67
CA ASP A 42 -14.81 14.84 -19.85
C ASP A 42 -15.42 14.49 -18.48
N GLU A 43 -16.55 15.11 -18.14
CA GLU A 43 -17.25 14.89 -16.88
C GLU A 43 -18.19 13.67 -16.95
N GLU A 44 -18.43 13.13 -18.15
CA GLU A 44 -19.28 11.95 -18.33
C GLU A 44 -18.51 10.65 -18.01
N LEU A 45 -18.63 10.21 -16.76
CA LEU A 45 -18.09 8.93 -16.32
C LEU A 45 -18.97 7.76 -16.76
N GLY A 46 -18.33 6.63 -17.11
CA GLY A 46 -19.00 5.36 -17.33
C GLY A 46 -19.70 4.81 -16.08
N PRO A 47 -20.58 3.80 -16.24
CA PRO A 47 -21.39 3.25 -15.14
C PRO A 47 -20.55 2.61 -14.01
N ASP A 48 -19.34 2.16 -14.34
CA ASP A 48 -18.39 1.50 -13.43
C ASP A 48 -17.24 2.43 -13.01
N GLN A 49 -17.39 3.75 -13.25
CA GLN A 49 -16.35 4.74 -13.01
C GLN A 49 -16.76 5.76 -11.94
N ARG A 50 -15.78 6.23 -11.19
CA ARG A 50 -15.91 7.37 -10.26
C ARG A 50 -14.62 8.17 -10.27
N TRP A 51 -14.71 9.45 -9.91
CA TRP A 51 -13.51 10.22 -9.55
C TRP A 51 -12.80 9.56 -8.37
N THR A 52 -11.47 9.62 -8.38
CA THR A 52 -10.66 9.13 -7.26
C THR A 52 -11.05 9.84 -5.96
N THR A 53 -11.18 9.09 -4.86
CA THR A 53 -11.40 9.67 -3.53
C THR A 53 -10.10 10.06 -2.81
N TRP A 54 -8.95 9.86 -3.45
CA TRP A 54 -7.63 10.18 -2.89
C TRP A 54 -7.51 11.62 -2.31
N PRO A 55 -7.93 12.69 -3.01
CA PRO A 55 -7.84 14.04 -2.46
C PRO A 55 -8.79 14.28 -1.27
N ASP A 56 -9.89 13.53 -1.20
CA ASP A 56 -10.97 13.74 -0.22
C ASP A 56 -10.69 13.06 1.12
N VAL A 57 -9.90 11.97 1.12
CA VAL A 57 -9.51 11.31 2.37
C VAL A 57 -8.50 12.14 3.16
N GLU A 58 -8.59 12.06 4.49
CA GLU A 58 -7.62 12.67 5.39
C GLU A 58 -6.19 12.16 5.10
N ARG A 59 -5.17 12.98 5.37
CA ARG A 59 -3.77 12.58 5.12
C ARG A 59 -3.36 11.28 5.83
N GLY A 60 -3.92 11.02 7.02
CA GLY A 60 -3.67 9.78 7.78
C GLY A 60 -4.31 8.53 7.17
N CYS A 61 -5.21 8.71 6.21
CA CYS A 61 -5.89 7.66 5.45
C CYS A 61 -5.23 7.41 4.08
N ARG A 62 -4.08 8.03 3.82
CA ARG A 62 -3.26 7.84 2.61
C ARG A 62 -2.02 7.03 2.94
N GLY A 63 -1.59 6.24 1.96
CA GLY A 63 -0.51 5.27 2.15
C GLY A 63 0.80 5.92 2.61
N PRO A 64 1.65 5.16 3.29
CA PRO A 64 2.84 5.68 3.94
C PRO A 64 3.90 6.13 2.92
N GLU A 65 4.71 7.10 3.32
CA GLU A 65 5.82 7.60 2.51
C GLU A 65 7.13 6.81 2.78
N PRO A 66 8.02 6.67 1.78
CA PRO A 66 7.85 7.10 0.39
C PRO A 66 6.84 6.22 -0.35
N ARG A 67 5.99 6.85 -1.17
CA ARG A 67 4.98 6.13 -1.95
C ARG A 67 5.65 5.42 -3.13
N PRO A 68 5.25 4.18 -3.46
CA PRO A 68 5.67 3.56 -4.71
C PRO A 68 5.30 4.43 -5.91
N SER A 69 6.16 4.47 -6.92
CA SER A 69 5.98 5.34 -8.11
C SER A 69 4.75 4.98 -8.95
N TRP A 70 4.23 3.76 -8.79
CA TRP A 70 3.03 3.30 -9.47
C TRP A 70 1.74 3.84 -8.84
N VAL A 71 1.78 4.44 -7.64
CA VAL A 71 0.58 4.96 -6.96
C VAL A 71 0.16 6.28 -7.61
N VAL A 72 -0.97 6.26 -8.31
CA VAL A 72 -1.62 7.46 -8.88
C VAL A 72 -2.33 8.24 -7.76
N THR A 73 -2.02 9.53 -7.68
CA THR A 73 -2.49 10.45 -6.62
C THR A 73 -3.13 11.74 -7.16
N GLU A 74 -3.14 11.87 -8.48
CA GLU A 74 -3.65 12.99 -9.23
C GLU A 74 -5.17 13.15 -9.01
N GLN A 75 -5.63 14.38 -8.78
CA GLN A 75 -7.05 14.67 -8.53
C GLN A 75 -7.94 14.34 -9.73
N ALA A 76 -7.37 14.42 -10.93
CA ALA A 76 -8.00 14.09 -12.20
C ALA A 76 -8.08 12.58 -12.47
N ALA A 77 -7.64 11.72 -11.54
CA ALA A 77 -7.69 10.29 -11.77
C ALA A 77 -9.11 9.74 -11.62
N ILE A 78 -9.41 8.74 -12.45
CA ILE A 78 -10.68 8.00 -12.47
C ILE A 78 -10.39 6.60 -11.91
N ASP A 79 -11.19 6.20 -10.92
CA ASP A 79 -11.27 4.84 -10.43
C ASP A 79 -12.32 4.08 -11.28
N THR A 80 -11.90 3.02 -11.98
CA THR A 80 -12.74 2.14 -12.81
C THR A 80 -12.82 0.75 -12.20
N GLU A 81 -14.02 0.22 -11.95
CA GLU A 81 -14.21 -1.16 -11.50
C GLU A 81 -13.96 -2.14 -12.65
N LEU A 82 -13.01 -3.05 -12.47
CA LEU A 82 -12.69 -4.08 -13.46
C LEU A 82 -13.32 -5.44 -13.14
N GLY A 83 -13.89 -5.59 -11.94
CA GLY A 83 -14.67 -6.77 -11.54
C GLY A 83 -14.32 -7.31 -10.16
N ILE A 84 -14.87 -8.49 -9.84
CA ILE A 84 -14.74 -9.10 -8.52
C ILE A 84 -13.58 -10.09 -8.52
N LEU A 85 -12.62 -9.92 -7.60
CA LEU A 85 -11.52 -10.86 -7.36
C LEU A 85 -11.93 -11.99 -6.41
N LYS A 86 -12.63 -11.64 -5.32
CA LYS A 86 -13.06 -12.60 -4.29
C LYS A 86 -14.29 -12.10 -3.57
N THR A 87 -15.30 -12.96 -3.42
CA THR A 87 -16.42 -12.70 -2.51
C THR A 87 -16.16 -13.35 -1.15
N GLY A 88 -16.62 -12.70 -0.10
CA GLY A 88 -16.43 -13.18 1.26
C GLY A 88 -17.61 -12.87 2.17
N LYS A 89 -17.68 -13.59 3.29
CA LYS A 89 -18.71 -13.38 4.32
C LYS A 89 -18.64 -11.99 4.95
N GLU A 90 -17.43 -11.46 5.09
CA GLU A 90 -17.17 -10.22 5.84
C GLU A 90 -16.79 -9.05 4.92
N ALA A 91 -16.18 -9.34 3.78
CA ALA A 91 -15.77 -8.38 2.79
C ALA A 91 -15.70 -9.02 1.41
N ASP A 92 -15.88 -8.21 0.38
CA ASP A 92 -15.57 -8.56 -1.00
C ASP A 92 -14.31 -7.81 -1.43
N VAL A 93 -13.57 -8.39 -2.37
CA VAL A 93 -12.38 -7.80 -2.97
C VAL A 93 -12.65 -7.62 -4.46
N PHE A 94 -12.50 -6.39 -4.94
CA PHE A 94 -12.66 -5.99 -6.33
C PHE A 94 -11.30 -5.62 -6.94
N LEU A 95 -11.18 -5.80 -8.23
CA LEU A 95 -10.09 -5.22 -9.02
C LEU A 95 -10.53 -3.84 -9.49
N LEU A 96 -9.71 -2.84 -9.23
CA LEU A 96 -9.96 -1.45 -9.57
C LEU A 96 -8.76 -0.90 -10.31
N GLU A 97 -8.98 -0.17 -11.39
CA GLU A 97 -7.95 0.62 -12.05
C GLU A 97 -8.11 2.09 -11.65
N ARG A 98 -7.04 2.71 -11.16
CA ARG A 98 -6.97 4.17 -11.00
C ARG A 98 -6.08 4.73 -12.10
N ALA A 99 -6.66 5.45 -13.04
CA ALA A 99 -5.93 6.00 -14.17
C ALA A 99 -6.15 7.51 -14.33
N VAL A 100 -5.13 8.20 -14.83
CA VAL A 100 -5.21 9.57 -15.30
C VAL A 100 -4.63 9.62 -16.71
N GLU A 101 -5.37 10.24 -17.63
CA GLU A 101 -4.92 10.46 -19.00
C GLU A 101 -3.74 11.43 -19.05
N ALA A 102 -3.06 11.50 -20.20
CA ALA A 102 -2.03 12.50 -20.40
C ALA A 102 -2.63 13.92 -20.39
N ILE A 103 -2.06 14.81 -19.57
CA ILE A 103 -2.49 16.22 -19.46
C ILE A 103 -1.27 17.11 -19.62
N GLY A 104 -1.24 17.91 -20.69
CA GLY A 104 -0.06 18.69 -21.08
C GLY A 104 1.18 17.79 -21.23
N ASP A 105 2.27 18.16 -20.56
CA ASP A 105 3.52 17.39 -20.53
C ASP A 105 3.49 16.21 -19.52
N SER A 106 2.41 16.04 -18.76
CA SER A 106 2.30 14.93 -17.80
C SER A 106 1.85 13.66 -18.52
N PRO A 107 2.63 12.56 -18.49
CA PRO A 107 2.25 11.32 -19.14
C PRO A 107 1.06 10.66 -18.42
N ALA A 108 0.31 9.86 -19.17
CA ALA A 108 -0.73 9.01 -18.60
C ALA A 108 -0.14 8.04 -17.55
N LYS A 109 -0.90 7.77 -16.50
CA LYS A 109 -0.52 6.85 -15.42
C LYS A 109 -1.69 5.97 -15.04
N SER A 110 -1.41 4.75 -14.61
CA SER A 110 -2.41 3.82 -14.10
C SER A 110 -1.86 3.02 -12.91
N SER A 111 -2.74 2.73 -11.95
CA SER A 111 -2.53 1.78 -10.85
C SER A 111 -3.60 0.71 -10.88
N LEU A 112 -3.20 -0.57 -10.85
CA LEU A 112 -4.12 -1.65 -10.50
C LEU A 112 -4.16 -1.81 -8.97
N LEU A 113 -5.36 -1.79 -8.42
CA LEU A 113 -5.64 -1.78 -6.99
C LEU A 113 -6.60 -2.92 -6.63
N ALA A 114 -6.36 -3.53 -5.47
CA ALA A 114 -7.34 -4.40 -4.83
C ALA A 114 -8.20 -3.58 -3.87
N ALA A 115 -9.49 -3.46 -4.17
CA ALA A 115 -10.46 -2.74 -3.34
C ALA A 115 -11.21 -3.71 -2.43
N LYS A 116 -10.85 -3.75 -1.14
CA LYS A 116 -11.49 -4.58 -0.14
C LYS A 116 -12.61 -3.80 0.55
N ARG A 117 -13.86 -4.20 0.31
CA ARG A 117 -15.07 -3.54 0.82
C ARG A 117 -15.73 -4.38 1.89
N TYR A 118 -15.78 -3.85 3.11
CA TYR A 118 -16.36 -4.53 4.26
C TYR A 118 -17.89 -4.46 4.29
N ARG A 119 -18.52 -5.60 4.51
CA ARG A 119 -19.98 -5.72 4.65
C ARG A 119 -20.44 -5.26 6.04
N THR A 120 -21.62 -4.65 6.06
CA THR A 120 -22.34 -4.32 7.30
C THR A 120 -22.84 -5.58 8.02
N GLU A 121 -23.08 -5.47 9.32
CA GLU A 121 -23.36 -6.59 10.25
C GLU A 121 -24.49 -7.54 9.83
N GLU A 122 -25.48 -7.08 9.04
CA GLU A 122 -26.63 -7.90 8.60
C GLU A 122 -26.23 -9.09 7.71
N HIS A 123 -25.04 -9.06 7.10
CA HIS A 123 -24.53 -10.14 6.25
C HIS A 123 -23.52 -11.06 6.95
N ARG A 124 -23.22 -10.84 8.23
CA ARG A 124 -22.26 -11.65 8.98
C ARG A 124 -22.99 -12.81 9.67
N SER A 125 -22.79 -14.03 9.16
CA SER A 125 -23.16 -15.24 9.91
C SER A 125 -22.25 -15.36 11.13
N PHE A 126 -22.84 -15.22 12.32
CA PHE A 126 -22.19 -15.25 13.62
C PHE A 126 -21.25 -16.46 13.78
N HIS A 127 -19.94 -16.22 13.84
CA HIS A 127 -19.02 -17.04 14.63
C HIS A 127 -17.72 -16.26 14.91
N ARG A 128 -17.35 -16.18 16.21
CA ARG A 128 -16.08 -15.66 16.78
C ARG A 128 -15.93 -14.16 17.05
N SER A 129 -17.01 -13.44 17.37
CA SER A 129 -16.94 -12.01 17.73
C SER A 129 -16.53 -11.68 19.17
N THR A 130 -16.50 -12.64 20.11
CA THR A 130 -16.28 -12.32 21.53
C THR A 130 -14.81 -12.16 21.93
N ALA A 131 -13.84 -12.77 21.24
CA ALA A 131 -12.43 -12.64 21.61
C ALA A 131 -11.72 -11.41 20.99
N TYR A 132 -12.28 -10.83 19.93
CA TYR A 132 -11.59 -9.79 19.14
C TYR A 132 -12.03 -8.35 19.45
N ALA A 133 -13.13 -8.16 20.18
CA ALA A 133 -13.68 -6.85 20.50
C ALA A 133 -13.21 -6.29 21.87
N GLU A 134 -12.78 -7.15 22.80
CA GLU A 134 -12.52 -6.76 24.19
C GLU A 134 -11.30 -5.83 24.40
N GLY A 135 -10.41 -5.69 23.40
CA GLY A 135 -9.23 -4.82 23.49
C GLY A 135 -9.35 -3.42 22.87
N ARG A 136 -10.39 -3.13 22.08
CA ARG A 136 -10.39 -1.97 21.18
C ARG A 136 -11.17 -0.79 21.77
N ARG A 137 -10.47 0.11 22.48
CA ARG A 137 -11.02 1.42 22.86
C ARG A 137 -11.15 2.29 21.62
N THR A 138 -12.38 2.52 21.14
CA THR A 138 -12.67 3.51 20.11
C THR A 138 -12.24 4.90 20.58
N ARG A 139 -11.47 5.61 19.76
CA ARG A 139 -10.86 6.91 20.09
C ARG A 139 -11.87 8.06 20.21
N ASN A 140 -13.14 7.84 19.85
CA ASN A 140 -14.17 8.88 19.79
C ASN A 140 -15.49 8.44 20.45
N SER A 141 -15.93 9.20 21.47
CA SER A 141 -17.16 8.93 22.25
C SER A 141 -18.45 9.11 21.45
N ARG A 142 -18.39 9.77 20.28
CA ARG A 142 -19.52 9.87 19.34
C ARG A 142 -19.75 8.56 18.59
N ASP A 143 -18.68 7.92 18.13
CA ASP A 143 -18.76 6.68 17.35
C ASP A 143 -19.20 5.50 18.23
N SER A 144 -18.72 5.45 19.48
CA SER A 144 -19.21 4.46 20.46
C SER A 144 -20.73 4.58 20.69
N ARG A 145 -21.25 5.81 20.73
CA ARG A 145 -22.70 6.08 20.87
C ARG A 145 -23.49 5.75 19.61
N ALA A 146 -22.90 5.95 18.43
CA ALA A 146 -23.53 5.59 17.16
C ALA A 146 -23.66 4.06 17.03
N MET A 147 -22.60 3.31 17.36
CA MET A 147 -22.63 1.84 17.35
C MET A 147 -23.62 1.26 18.36
N ALA A 148 -23.69 1.83 19.57
CA ALA A 148 -24.62 1.39 20.61
C ALA A 148 -26.10 1.46 20.18
N LYS A 149 -26.44 2.37 19.25
CA LYS A 149 -27.81 2.58 18.76
C LYS A 149 -28.24 1.62 17.64
N LYS A 150 -27.34 0.80 17.09
CA LYS A 150 -27.58 -0.18 16.01
C LYS A 150 -28.35 0.36 14.79
N THR A 151 -28.29 1.66 14.53
CA THR A 151 -28.90 2.31 13.35
C THR A 151 -28.11 1.99 12.08
N ALA A 152 -28.64 2.27 10.89
CA ALA A 152 -27.90 2.10 9.62
C ALA A 152 -26.54 2.84 9.66
N HIS A 153 -26.53 4.06 10.21
CA HIS A 153 -25.31 4.82 10.45
C HIS A 153 -24.37 4.13 11.45
N GLY A 154 -24.88 3.62 12.58
CA GLY A 154 -24.07 2.86 13.54
C GLY A 154 -23.45 1.59 12.95
N ARG A 155 -24.15 0.90 12.04
CA ARG A 155 -23.63 -0.28 11.31
C ARG A 155 -22.54 0.08 10.31
N SER A 156 -22.68 1.20 9.61
CA SER A 156 -21.64 1.73 8.70
C SER A 156 -20.37 2.10 9.48
N VAL A 157 -20.51 2.77 10.63
CA VAL A 157 -19.39 3.09 11.52
C VAL A 157 -18.69 1.81 12.01
N ALA A 158 -19.45 0.78 12.39
CA ALA A 158 -18.89 -0.50 12.83
C ALA A 158 -18.16 -1.23 11.69
N ALA A 159 -18.71 -1.22 10.47
CA ALA A 159 -18.03 -1.77 9.30
C ALA A 159 -16.72 -1.03 8.99
N GLY A 160 -16.71 0.29 9.11
CA GLY A 160 -15.52 1.11 8.88
C GLY A 160 -14.40 0.78 9.85
N GLN A 161 -14.70 0.46 11.11
CA GLN A 161 -13.67 0.04 12.08
C GLN A 161 -12.86 -1.19 11.64
N TRP A 162 -13.44 -2.08 10.82
CA TRP A 162 -12.69 -3.21 10.27
C TRP A 162 -11.73 -2.76 9.17
N ALA A 163 -12.17 -1.89 8.27
CA ALA A 163 -11.31 -1.30 7.25
C ALA A 163 -10.14 -0.53 7.88
N TYR A 164 -10.42 0.32 8.88
CA TYR A 164 -9.40 1.08 9.61
C TYR A 164 -8.46 0.18 10.44
N ALA A 165 -8.97 -0.90 11.04
CA ALA A 165 -8.10 -1.84 11.76
C ALA A 165 -7.14 -2.58 10.82
N GLU A 166 -7.63 -3.03 9.66
CA GLU A 166 -6.76 -3.64 8.64
C GLU A 166 -5.80 -2.63 8.03
N TRP A 167 -6.25 -1.39 7.79
CA TRP A 167 -5.40 -0.27 7.38
C TRP A 167 -4.22 -0.05 8.32
N ASP A 168 -4.49 0.05 9.63
CA ASP A 168 -3.46 0.28 10.65
C ASP A 168 -2.47 -0.88 10.71
N ALA A 169 -2.96 -2.12 10.66
CA ALA A 169 -2.13 -3.31 10.63
C ALA A 169 -1.24 -3.34 9.37
N LEU A 170 -1.83 -3.14 8.19
CA LEU A 170 -1.12 -3.19 6.92
C LEU A 170 -0.06 -2.09 6.83
N ASN A 171 -0.37 -0.87 7.30
CA ASN A 171 0.59 0.22 7.43
C ASN A 171 1.78 -0.13 8.33
N ARG A 172 1.49 -0.70 9.50
CA ARG A 172 2.53 -1.08 10.47
C ARG A 172 3.45 -2.14 9.87
N LEU A 173 2.88 -3.18 9.25
CA LEU A 173 3.62 -4.32 8.73
C LEU A 173 4.42 -3.95 7.48
N TRP A 174 3.84 -3.15 6.59
CA TRP A 174 4.55 -2.66 5.41
C TRP A 174 5.76 -1.78 5.81
N LYS A 175 5.59 -0.86 6.78
CA LYS A 175 6.70 -0.03 7.29
C LYS A 175 7.78 -0.84 7.99
N ALA A 176 7.42 -1.98 8.59
CA ALA A 176 8.38 -2.90 9.19
C ALA A 176 9.14 -3.75 8.15
N GLY A 177 8.78 -3.65 6.86
CA GLY A 177 9.42 -4.43 5.79
C GLY A 177 8.85 -5.85 5.64
N VAL A 178 7.73 -6.16 6.29
CA VAL A 178 7.01 -7.42 6.01
C VAL A 178 6.51 -7.36 4.56
N PRO A 179 6.70 -8.41 3.74
CA PRO A 179 6.27 -8.41 2.35
C PRO A 179 4.74 -8.54 2.29
N VAL A 180 4.03 -7.44 2.43
CA VAL A 180 2.56 -7.33 2.39
C VAL A 180 2.15 -6.35 1.28
N PRO A 181 0.89 -6.37 0.80
CA PRO A 181 0.43 -5.38 -0.16
C PRO A 181 0.60 -3.97 0.39
N TYR A 182 1.11 -3.04 -0.42
CA TYR A 182 1.18 -1.64 -0.01
C TYR A 182 -0.24 -1.08 0.25
N PRO A 183 -0.51 -0.50 1.43
CA PRO A 183 -1.80 0.15 1.72
C PRO A 183 -1.89 1.48 0.99
N VAL A 184 -2.78 1.60 0.01
CA VAL A 184 -2.93 2.82 -0.81
C VAL A 184 -3.79 3.84 -0.09
N GLN A 185 -5.04 3.52 0.23
CA GLN A 185 -5.92 4.42 0.98
C GLN A 185 -7.01 3.66 1.74
N VAL A 186 -7.55 4.27 2.78
CA VAL A 186 -8.78 3.80 3.44
C VAL A 186 -9.85 4.89 3.39
N ASP A 187 -11.07 4.53 3.03
CA ASP A 187 -12.21 5.45 2.99
C ASP A 187 -13.48 4.73 3.44
N GLY A 188 -14.08 5.19 4.55
CA GLY A 188 -15.24 4.56 5.15
C GLY A 188 -15.03 3.06 5.41
N THR A 189 -15.66 2.22 4.60
CA THR A 189 -15.63 0.74 4.68
C THR A 189 -14.74 0.09 3.62
N GLU A 190 -14.02 0.87 2.83
CA GLU A 190 -13.18 0.43 1.72
C GLU A 190 -11.71 0.63 2.05
N LEU A 191 -10.91 -0.41 1.82
CA LEU A 191 -9.46 -0.39 1.85
C LEU A 191 -8.94 -0.64 0.44
N LEU A 192 -8.25 0.32 -0.15
CA LEU A 192 -7.48 0.13 -1.38
C LEU A 192 -6.05 -0.24 -1.03
N MET A 193 -5.55 -1.30 -1.67
CA MET A 193 -4.18 -1.78 -1.50
C MET A 193 -3.61 -2.22 -2.85
N GLU A 194 -2.30 -2.43 -2.90
CA GLU A 194 -1.59 -2.97 -4.06
C GLU A 194 -2.28 -4.24 -4.59
N PHE A 195 -2.65 -4.24 -5.87
CA PHE A 195 -2.97 -5.47 -6.56
C PHE A 195 -1.66 -6.16 -6.94
N ILE A 196 -1.51 -7.42 -6.52
CA ILE A 196 -0.33 -8.21 -6.86
C ILE A 196 -0.64 -8.95 -8.17
N ASP A 197 -0.23 -8.38 -9.30
CA ASP A 197 -0.41 -8.98 -10.63
C ASP A 197 0.64 -10.05 -10.97
N ASP A 198 0.37 -10.86 -11.98
CA ASP A 198 1.31 -11.86 -12.51
C ASP A 198 2.22 -11.33 -13.64
N GLY A 199 2.09 -10.06 -14.01
CA GLY A 199 2.75 -9.45 -15.17
C GLY A 199 2.08 -9.74 -16.53
N GLU A 200 1.04 -10.57 -16.57
CA GLU A 200 0.30 -11.00 -17.77
C GLU A 200 -1.16 -10.53 -17.76
N GLY A 201 -1.50 -9.61 -16.84
CA GLY A 201 -2.84 -9.05 -16.69
C GLY A 201 -3.76 -9.85 -15.74
N GLY A 202 -3.22 -10.87 -15.08
CA GLY A 202 -3.91 -11.66 -14.05
C GLY A 202 -3.42 -11.34 -12.64
N ALA A 203 -4.04 -11.99 -11.65
CA ALA A 203 -3.56 -11.95 -10.26
C ALA A 203 -2.40 -12.94 -10.08
N ALA A 204 -1.39 -12.55 -9.30
CA ALA A 204 -0.29 -13.43 -8.96
C ALA A 204 -0.79 -14.75 -8.35
N PRO A 205 -0.20 -15.89 -8.74
CA PRO A 205 -0.59 -17.19 -8.20
C PRO A 205 -0.27 -17.27 -6.71
N ARG A 206 -1.06 -18.08 -5.99
CA ARG A 206 -0.71 -18.45 -4.60
C ARG A 206 0.55 -19.30 -4.61
N LEU A 207 1.37 -19.20 -3.56
CA LEU A 207 2.58 -20.00 -3.39
C LEU A 207 2.27 -21.50 -3.52
N ALA A 208 1.14 -21.94 -2.98
CA ALA A 208 0.64 -23.32 -3.14
C ALA A 208 0.56 -23.82 -4.59
N GLN A 209 0.29 -22.92 -5.55
CA GLN A 209 0.05 -23.21 -6.96
C GLN A 209 1.33 -23.20 -7.80
N VAL A 210 2.43 -22.64 -7.30
CA VAL A 210 3.68 -22.53 -8.06
C VAL A 210 4.61 -23.73 -7.87
N ARG A 211 5.46 -23.92 -8.88
CA ARG A 211 6.55 -24.92 -8.91
C ARG A 211 7.87 -24.20 -9.26
N PRO A 212 8.48 -23.49 -8.30
CA PRO A 212 9.70 -22.72 -8.55
C PRO A 212 10.91 -23.64 -8.78
N THR A 213 11.97 -23.11 -9.40
CA THR A 213 13.29 -23.76 -9.41
C THR A 213 13.85 -23.82 -7.99
N LYS A 214 14.90 -24.64 -7.76
CA LYS A 214 15.53 -24.75 -6.45
C LYS A 214 16.08 -23.40 -5.95
N GLU A 215 16.65 -22.61 -6.87
CA GLU A 215 17.21 -21.30 -6.59
C GLU A 215 16.11 -20.31 -6.19
N LEU A 216 15.00 -20.28 -6.94
CA LEU A 216 13.86 -19.41 -6.62
C LEU A 216 13.16 -19.84 -5.33
N LEU A 217 13.05 -21.15 -5.09
CA LEU A 217 12.49 -21.69 -3.85
C LEU A 217 13.31 -21.22 -2.63
N GLY A 218 14.64 -21.26 -2.71
CA GLY A 218 15.52 -20.72 -1.67
C GLY A 218 15.29 -19.22 -1.42
N ARG A 219 15.18 -18.42 -2.50
CA ARG A 219 14.89 -16.98 -2.38
C ARG A 219 13.52 -16.69 -1.76
N TYR A 220 12.51 -17.49 -2.08
CA TYR A 220 11.19 -17.38 -1.45
C TYR A 220 11.24 -17.71 0.04
N PHE A 221 11.99 -18.74 0.43
CA PHE A 221 12.12 -19.09 1.84
C PHE A 221 12.81 -17.98 2.64
N GLU A 222 13.87 -17.38 2.08
CA GLU A 222 14.57 -16.26 2.71
C GLU A 222 13.65 -15.05 2.91
N GLN A 223 12.92 -14.64 1.87
CA GLN A 223 11.92 -13.57 1.97
C GLN A 223 10.83 -13.89 3.00
N LEU A 224 10.38 -15.15 3.07
CA LEU A 224 9.37 -15.57 4.03
C LEU A 224 9.92 -15.46 5.45
N ARG A 225 11.11 -16.04 5.69
CA ARG A 225 11.75 -16.03 7.00
C ARG A 225 11.94 -14.60 7.50
N ASP A 226 12.45 -13.72 6.66
CA ASP A 226 12.66 -12.32 7.03
C ASP A 226 11.32 -11.61 7.29
N GLY A 227 10.29 -11.86 6.49
CA GLY A 227 8.94 -11.35 6.75
C GLY A 227 8.34 -11.86 8.07
N MET A 228 8.55 -13.15 8.39
CA MET A 228 8.12 -13.75 9.66
C MET A 228 8.90 -13.19 10.85
N ARG A 229 10.20 -12.89 10.69
CA ARG A 229 11.01 -12.22 11.72
C ARG A 229 10.47 -10.84 12.04
N GLU A 230 10.10 -10.06 11.02
CA GLU A 230 9.56 -8.71 11.24
C GLU A 230 8.14 -8.73 11.83
N LEU A 231 7.33 -9.75 11.51
CA LEU A 231 6.08 -10.04 12.23
C LEU A 231 6.35 -10.32 13.72
N ALA A 232 7.28 -11.25 14.01
CA ALA A 232 7.63 -11.64 15.37
C ALA A 232 8.23 -10.47 16.16
N ARG A 233 9.08 -9.64 15.55
CA ARG A 233 9.63 -8.39 16.11
C ARG A 233 8.53 -7.38 16.45
N ALA A 234 7.44 -7.37 15.69
CA ALA A 234 6.25 -6.60 15.99
C ALA A 234 5.39 -7.22 17.12
N GLY A 235 5.79 -8.36 17.68
CA GLY A 235 5.04 -9.12 18.68
C GLY A 235 3.85 -9.87 18.10
N LEU A 236 3.85 -10.13 16.79
CA LEU A 236 2.71 -10.68 16.06
C LEU A 236 3.06 -12.01 15.38
N ALA A 237 2.15 -12.97 15.48
CA ALA A 237 2.09 -14.12 14.58
C ALA A 237 1.03 -13.86 13.52
N HIS A 238 1.13 -14.49 12.35
CA HIS A 238 0.07 -14.39 11.35
C HIS A 238 -1.16 -15.18 11.81
N GLY A 239 -0.96 -16.34 12.44
CA GLY A 239 -2.00 -17.19 13.04
C GLY A 239 -2.75 -18.12 12.09
N ASP A 240 -2.60 -17.91 10.79
CA ASP A 240 -3.08 -18.80 9.72
C ASP A 240 -2.17 -18.76 8.50
N LEU A 241 -0.85 -18.56 8.70
CA LEU A 241 0.09 -18.52 7.59
C LEU A 241 0.18 -19.91 6.97
N SER A 242 -0.02 -19.93 5.65
CA SER A 242 0.10 -21.13 4.84
C SER A 242 0.48 -20.71 3.42
N PRO A 243 0.92 -21.66 2.57
CA PRO A 243 1.21 -21.39 1.16
C PRO A 243 -0.01 -20.90 0.36
N TYR A 244 -1.22 -21.01 0.90
CA TYR A 244 -2.39 -20.40 0.31
C TYR A 244 -2.48 -18.90 0.61
N ASN A 245 -1.94 -18.42 1.73
CA ASN A 245 -1.98 -17.01 2.15
C ASN A 245 -0.71 -16.23 1.76
N VAL A 246 0.05 -16.75 0.80
CA VAL A 246 1.20 -16.09 0.20
C VAL A 246 1.01 -16.08 -1.31
N LEU A 247 1.17 -14.92 -1.94
CA LEU A 247 1.21 -14.75 -3.40
C LEU A 247 2.66 -14.77 -3.86
N ALA A 248 2.91 -15.30 -5.06
CA ALA A 248 4.22 -15.37 -5.69
C ALA A 248 4.19 -14.58 -7.00
N GLN A 249 4.77 -13.38 -7.00
CA GLN A 249 4.87 -12.49 -8.15
C GLN A 249 6.30 -12.50 -8.69
N GLY A 250 6.54 -13.25 -9.76
CA GLY A 250 7.87 -13.35 -10.37
C GLY A 250 8.93 -13.89 -9.39
N GLU A 251 9.74 -13.00 -8.82
CA GLU A 251 10.77 -13.34 -7.83
C GLU A 251 10.44 -12.91 -6.40
N ARG A 252 9.35 -12.16 -6.20
CA ARG A 252 8.90 -11.71 -4.87
C ARG A 252 7.74 -12.54 -4.35
N ILE A 253 7.66 -12.68 -3.04
CA ILE A 253 6.45 -13.16 -2.36
C ILE A 253 5.72 -12.02 -1.67
N VAL A 254 4.42 -12.19 -1.45
CA VAL A 254 3.58 -11.26 -0.71
C VAL A 254 2.62 -12.02 0.20
N MET A 255 2.71 -11.82 1.51
CA MET A 255 1.77 -12.35 2.50
C MET A 255 0.46 -11.56 2.44
N ILE A 256 -0.66 -12.26 2.44
CA ILE A 256 -2.00 -11.68 2.39
C ILE A 256 -2.86 -12.24 3.52
N ASP A 257 -4.01 -11.60 3.76
CA ASP A 257 -4.95 -12.01 4.80
C ASP A 257 -4.39 -11.85 6.23
N LEU A 258 -3.77 -10.70 6.49
CA LEU A 258 -3.26 -10.31 7.80
C LEU A 258 -4.26 -9.71 8.83
N PRO A 259 -5.58 -9.51 8.59
CA PRO A 259 -6.47 -8.99 9.65
C PRO A 259 -6.69 -9.99 10.81
N GLN A 260 -6.07 -11.17 10.75
CA GLN A 260 -6.09 -12.20 11.80
C GLN A 260 -4.78 -12.28 12.61
N VAL A 261 -3.85 -11.33 12.46
CA VAL A 261 -2.59 -11.36 13.24
C VAL A 261 -2.87 -11.47 14.74
N VAL A 262 -2.10 -12.34 15.39
CA VAL A 262 -2.26 -12.71 16.80
C VAL A 262 -1.12 -12.11 17.61
N ASP A 263 -1.45 -11.41 18.68
CA ASP A 263 -0.45 -10.98 19.67
C ASP A 263 0.19 -12.21 20.32
N ILE A 264 1.50 -12.38 20.13
CA ILE A 264 2.25 -13.57 20.59
C ILE A 264 2.27 -13.64 22.12
N VAL A 265 2.40 -12.49 22.79
CA VAL A 265 2.60 -12.41 24.24
C VAL A 265 1.28 -12.24 24.97
N GLY A 266 0.39 -11.42 24.41
CA GLY A 266 -0.92 -11.10 24.98
C GLY A 266 -1.97 -12.19 24.79
N ASN A 267 -1.78 -13.13 23.85
CA ASN A 267 -2.68 -14.26 23.65
C ASN A 267 -2.13 -15.53 24.34
N PRO A 268 -2.90 -16.22 25.19
CA PRO A 268 -2.47 -17.49 25.80
C PRO A 268 -2.07 -18.59 24.79
N LYS A 269 -2.53 -18.49 23.54
CA LYS A 269 -2.19 -19.38 22.43
C LYS A 269 -1.25 -18.76 21.41
N GLY A 270 -0.68 -17.58 21.68
CA GLY A 270 0.14 -16.84 20.73
C GLY A 270 1.35 -17.65 20.23
N MET A 271 2.02 -18.35 21.13
CA MET A 271 3.14 -19.25 20.80
C MET A 271 2.69 -20.43 19.93
N ASP A 272 1.52 -21.02 20.19
CA ASP A 272 0.99 -22.13 19.40
C ASP A 272 0.68 -21.68 17.96
N PHE A 273 0.18 -20.46 17.79
CA PHE A 273 -0.07 -19.87 16.47
C PHE A 273 1.24 -19.63 15.70
N LEU A 274 2.26 -19.08 16.37
CA LEU A 274 3.58 -18.88 15.76
C LEU A 274 4.21 -20.22 15.33
N MET A 275 4.13 -21.25 16.19
CA MET A 275 4.63 -22.58 15.87
C MET A 275 3.86 -23.23 14.70
N ARG A 276 2.53 -23.05 14.64
CA ARG A 276 1.70 -23.52 13.53
C ARG A 276 2.09 -22.85 12.21
N ASP A 277 2.34 -21.55 12.22
CA ASP A 277 2.82 -20.82 11.04
C ASP A 277 4.16 -21.39 10.55
N CYS A 278 5.11 -21.66 11.47
CA CYS A 278 6.39 -22.28 11.16
C CYS A 278 6.22 -23.68 10.55
N HIS A 279 5.43 -24.54 11.18
CA HIS A 279 5.14 -25.90 10.72
C HIS A 279 4.57 -25.92 9.30
N ASN A 280 3.53 -25.10 9.03
CA ASN A 280 2.88 -25.06 7.72
C ASN A 280 3.85 -24.66 6.61
N MET A 281 4.68 -23.64 6.86
CA MET A 281 5.60 -23.12 5.86
C MET A 281 6.80 -24.04 5.68
N ALA A 282 7.47 -24.44 6.77
CA ALA A 282 8.59 -25.38 6.73
C ALA A 282 8.19 -26.66 6.00
N GLY A 283 7.04 -27.26 6.34
CA GLY A 283 6.52 -28.44 5.66
C GLY A 283 6.33 -28.24 4.14
N TRP A 284 5.85 -27.09 3.70
CA TRP A 284 5.67 -26.81 2.27
C TRP A 284 7.00 -26.68 1.52
N PHE A 285 7.98 -25.98 2.10
CA PHE A 285 9.32 -25.82 1.51
C PHE A 285 10.09 -27.14 1.51
N THR A 286 9.98 -27.92 2.58
CA THR A 286 10.61 -29.25 2.69
C THR A 286 10.05 -30.23 1.67
N ASN A 287 8.73 -30.24 1.48
CA ASN A 287 8.09 -31.05 0.44
C ASN A 287 8.48 -30.66 -1.00
N ARG A 288 9.15 -29.51 -1.19
CA ARG A 288 9.67 -29.04 -2.50
C ARG A 288 11.19 -29.15 -2.62
N GLY A 289 11.85 -29.75 -1.64
CA GLY A 289 13.28 -30.10 -1.71
C GLY A 289 14.23 -29.05 -1.12
N LEU A 290 13.74 -28.11 -0.31
CA LEU A 290 14.61 -27.43 0.65
C LEU A 290 14.72 -28.23 1.95
N GLU A 291 15.81 -28.07 2.68
CA GLU A 291 15.91 -28.58 4.05
C GLU A 291 15.53 -27.45 5.00
N VAL A 292 14.31 -27.50 5.54
CA VAL A 292 13.82 -26.52 6.50
C VAL A 292 13.33 -27.24 7.76
N ASP A 293 13.96 -26.92 8.88
CA ASP A 293 13.52 -27.37 10.20
C ASP A 293 12.57 -26.33 10.83
N GLU A 294 11.36 -26.79 11.18
CA GLU A 294 10.32 -25.94 11.76
C GLU A 294 10.66 -25.45 13.18
N GLN A 295 11.42 -26.23 13.95
CA GLN A 295 11.83 -25.89 15.32
C GLN A 295 12.98 -24.87 15.28
N GLU A 296 13.92 -25.00 14.34
CA GLU A 296 14.95 -23.98 14.11
C GLU A 296 14.33 -22.65 13.66
N LEU A 297 13.36 -22.70 12.72
CA LEU A 297 12.61 -21.52 12.30
C LEU A 297 11.87 -20.91 13.50
N PHE A 298 11.16 -21.71 14.28
CA PHE A 298 10.43 -21.22 15.45
C PHE A 298 11.36 -20.59 16.50
N ALA A 299 12.50 -21.21 16.80
CA ALA A 299 13.49 -20.67 17.73
C ALA A 299 14.07 -19.33 17.25
N ASP A 300 14.36 -19.21 15.95
CA ASP A 300 14.80 -17.96 15.31
C ASP A 300 13.74 -16.86 15.46
N LEU A 301 12.47 -17.17 15.25
CA LEU A 301 11.38 -16.20 15.42
C LEU A 301 11.17 -15.81 16.89
N LEU A 302 11.26 -16.75 17.83
CA LEU A 302 11.17 -16.46 19.26
C LEU A 302 12.25 -15.48 19.72
N ALA A 303 13.47 -15.59 19.17
CA ALA A 303 14.56 -14.66 19.44
C ALA A 303 14.29 -13.23 18.92
N MET A 304 13.29 -13.03 18.05
CA MET A 304 12.85 -11.70 17.62
C MET A 304 11.77 -11.11 18.53
N VAL A 305 11.07 -11.95 19.30
CA VAL A 305 9.97 -11.53 20.19
C VAL A 305 10.49 -10.94 21.52
N PHE A 306 11.60 -11.47 22.03
CA PHE A 306 12.20 -11.13 23.34
C PHE A 306 13.56 -10.46 23.18
#